data_AF-A0A7K6P9B2-F1
#
_entry.id   AF-A0A7K6P9B2-F1
#
_cell.length_a   1.000
_cell.length_b   1.000
_cell.length_c   1.000
_cell.angle_alpha   90.00
_cell.angle_beta   90.00
_cell.angle_gamma   90.00
#
_symmetry.space_group_name_H-M   'P 1'
#
loop_
_entity.id
_entity.type
_entity.pdbx_description
1 polymer ?
#
loop_
_entity_poly.entity_id
_entity_poly.type
_entity_poly.pdbx_seq_one_letter_code
_entity_poly.pdbx_strand_id
1 'polypeptide(L)'
;MAEQGEEDREYREYRRLEDCEEDSPHGEEEEEQLLLHVTEGPTGTGTWGVHHPLKVSLTPPHIYHFHQRNGFACVVLSDVLELVQFLFVVTFSTFLLCCVDYDVLFATRPLNHSHVPEHTKVTLPDAVLPAPQCARRLRGSGWLLFLLVLAGAVWLCRLVTALRRLVGYWEIRSFYIRALGIPAEELCNHSWQSVQARLLALQRRQPLCVPRRELTELDIHHRILRFRNYPVAMVNKSLLPVRFRLPLLGPVVFLTRGLQFNLELLLFRGPAALFQNTWSLRPQVKRAGARRALARGL
;
A
#
# COMPACT_ATOMS: atom_id res chain seq x y z
N MET A 1 41.81 2.57 39.48
CA MET A 1 41.16 3.80 38.99
C MET A 1 41.12 3.71 37.47
N ALA A 2 40.11 3.00 36.92
CA ALA A 2 39.67 3.03 35.52
C ALA A 2 38.69 1.86 35.27
N GLU A 3 37.52 1.89 35.91
CA GLU A 3 36.35 1.10 35.50
C GLU A 3 35.10 1.86 35.96
N GLN A 4 34.54 2.68 35.07
CA GLN A 4 33.15 3.19 35.11
C GLN A 4 32.99 4.18 33.96
N GLY A 5 32.52 3.68 32.82
CA GLY A 5 32.33 4.46 31.61
C GLY A 5 31.50 3.76 30.54
N GLU A 6 30.67 2.79 30.93
CA GLU A 6 29.55 2.33 30.09
C GLU A 6 28.29 3.00 30.63
N GLU A 7 28.09 4.26 30.18
CA GLU A 7 26.88 5.02 30.43
C GLU A 7 25.66 4.30 29.84
N ASP A 8 24.75 3.97 30.73
CA ASP A 8 23.39 3.52 30.51
C ASP A 8 22.70 4.25 29.34
N ARG A 9 22.55 3.55 28.21
CA ARG A 9 21.40 3.78 27.33
C ARG A 9 20.19 3.09 27.94
N GLU A 10 19.69 3.66 29.03
CA GLU A 10 18.40 3.32 29.61
C GLU A 10 17.32 3.66 28.55
N TYR A 11 16.85 2.65 27.83
CA TYR A 11 15.58 2.74 27.13
C TYR A 11 14.52 3.00 28.19
N ARG A 12 14.14 4.26 28.40
CA ARG A 12 13.03 4.66 29.28
C ARG A 12 11.90 3.65 29.16
N GLU A 13 11.75 2.82 30.19
CA GLU A 13 10.67 1.86 30.28
C GLU A 13 9.37 2.65 30.23
N TYR A 14 8.55 2.38 29.21
CA TYR A 14 7.30 3.12 29.02
C TYR A 14 6.39 2.86 30.21
N ARG A 15 6.24 3.84 31.10
CA ARG A 15 5.22 3.82 32.16
C ARG A 15 3.85 3.93 31.50
N ARG A 16 3.08 2.84 31.55
CA ARG A 16 1.67 2.84 31.15
C ARG A 16 0.95 3.93 31.95
N LEU A 17 0.38 4.92 31.27
CA LEU A 17 -0.53 5.89 31.89
C LEU A 17 -1.66 5.09 32.56
N GLU A 18 -1.99 5.42 33.80
CA GLU A 18 -3.12 4.80 34.51
C GLU A 18 -4.39 4.98 33.67
N ASP A 19 -5.20 3.92 33.58
CA ASP A 19 -6.45 3.93 32.82
C ASP A 19 -7.36 5.00 33.47
N CYS A 20 -7.56 6.15 32.82
CA CYS A 20 -8.58 7.11 33.25
C CYS A 20 -9.94 6.43 33.05
N GLU A 21 -10.62 6.06 34.15
CA GLU A 21 -11.95 5.44 34.13
C GLU A 21 -13.08 6.42 33.77
N GLU A 22 -12.75 7.69 33.52
CA GLU A 22 -13.72 8.71 33.13
C GLU A 22 -14.04 8.60 31.63
N ASP A 23 -15.14 7.90 31.31
CA ASP A 23 -15.77 7.93 29.98
C ASP A 23 -16.19 9.38 29.65
N SER A 24 -15.89 9.85 28.42
CA SER A 24 -16.30 11.18 27.96
C SER A 24 -17.84 11.36 28.00
N PRO A 25 -18.37 12.53 28.41
CA PRO A 25 -19.81 12.77 28.47
C PRO A 25 -20.49 12.57 27.11
N HIS A 26 -21.69 11.96 27.14
CA HIS A 26 -22.48 11.58 25.96
C HIS A 26 -22.80 12.73 24.97
N GLY A 27 -22.65 13.99 25.37
CA GLY A 27 -22.95 15.19 24.56
C GLY A 27 -21.78 15.75 23.75
N GLU A 28 -20.53 15.54 24.17
CA GLU A 28 -19.35 16.02 23.41
C GLU A 28 -19.14 15.19 22.13
N GLU A 29 -19.60 13.94 22.13
CA GLU A 29 -19.50 13.01 20.99
C GLU A 29 -20.42 13.41 19.83
N GLU A 30 -21.61 13.94 20.14
CA GLU A 30 -22.54 14.44 19.12
C GLU A 30 -22.02 15.74 18.52
N GLU A 31 -21.50 16.68 19.31
CA GLU A 31 -20.89 17.91 18.79
C GLU A 31 -19.62 17.65 17.95
N GLU A 32 -18.72 16.75 18.37
CA GLU A 32 -17.54 16.36 17.56
C GLU A 32 -17.96 15.67 16.25
N GLN A 33 -18.97 14.80 16.28
CA GLN A 33 -19.50 14.14 15.07
C GLN A 33 -20.28 15.11 14.18
N LEU A 34 -20.99 16.09 14.74
CA LEU A 34 -21.74 17.12 14.01
C LEU A 34 -20.78 18.13 13.36
N LEU A 35 -19.67 18.47 14.02
CA LEU A 35 -18.60 19.33 13.48
C LEU A 35 -17.76 18.63 12.39
N LEU A 36 -17.71 17.30 12.40
CA LEU A 36 -17.06 16.47 11.37
C LEU A 36 -18.03 15.86 10.35
N HIS A 37 -19.34 16.05 10.50
CA HIS A 37 -20.31 15.68 9.49
C HIS A 37 -20.06 16.55 8.27
N VAL A 38 -19.64 15.94 7.17
CA VAL A 38 -19.54 16.59 5.86
C VAL A 38 -20.96 16.99 5.50
N THR A 39 -21.35 18.23 5.80
CA THR A 39 -22.61 18.77 5.34
C THR A 39 -22.52 18.88 3.81
N GLU A 40 -23.40 18.15 3.14
CA GLU A 40 -23.75 18.43 1.74
C GLU A 40 -24.40 19.81 1.72
N GLY A 41 -23.57 20.85 1.53
CA GLY A 41 -24.00 22.23 1.33
C GLY A 41 -24.15 22.58 -0.16
N PRO A 42 -25.01 23.55 -0.51
CA PRO A 42 -25.73 23.57 -1.77
C PRO A 42 -24.88 23.96 -2.98
N THR A 43 -25.31 23.42 -4.12
CA THR A 43 -24.93 23.74 -5.51
C THR A 43 -24.51 25.20 -5.71
N GLY A 44 -23.21 25.45 -5.64
CA GLY A 44 -22.56 26.68 -6.05
C GLY A 44 -21.53 26.38 -7.13
N THR A 45 -21.65 27.06 -8.26
CA THR A 45 -20.86 26.97 -9.49
C THR A 45 -19.36 27.14 -9.25
N GLY A 46 -18.69 26.05 -8.91
CA GLY A 46 -17.24 25.91 -8.95
C GLY A 46 -16.91 24.58 -9.61
N THR A 47 -15.97 24.58 -10.56
CA THR A 47 -15.55 23.48 -11.44
C THR A 47 -15.10 22.18 -10.74
N TRP A 48 -15.18 22.13 -9.41
CA TRP A 48 -14.82 21.00 -8.54
C TRP A 48 -16.04 20.41 -7.80
N GLY A 49 -17.25 20.82 -8.17
CA GLY A 49 -18.51 20.39 -7.56
C GLY A 49 -19.10 19.08 -8.07
N VAL A 50 -18.40 18.30 -8.91
CA VAL A 50 -19.01 17.12 -9.54
C VAL A 50 -18.20 15.83 -9.26
N HIS A 51 -18.90 14.85 -8.66
CA HIS A 51 -18.58 13.43 -8.42
C HIS A 51 -17.93 13.03 -7.07
N HIS A 52 -18.75 12.40 -6.21
CA HIS A 52 -18.39 11.78 -4.92
C HIS A 52 -17.21 10.80 -4.89
N PRO A 53 -16.92 9.94 -5.90
CA PRO A 53 -15.76 9.04 -5.85
C PRO A 53 -14.41 9.74 -6.03
N LEU A 54 -14.41 10.97 -6.60
CA LEU A 54 -13.20 11.76 -6.90
C LEU A 54 -12.71 12.56 -5.66
N LYS A 55 -13.62 13.00 -4.77
CA LYS A 55 -13.26 13.73 -3.54
C LYS A 55 -12.31 12.96 -2.59
N VAL A 56 -12.30 11.63 -2.63
CA VAL A 56 -11.40 10.80 -1.81
C VAL A 56 -9.92 10.99 -2.20
N SER A 57 -9.66 11.25 -3.49
CA SER A 57 -8.31 11.41 -4.06
C SER A 57 -7.61 12.69 -3.58
N LEU A 58 -8.36 13.74 -3.21
CA LEU A 58 -7.81 15.04 -2.80
C LEU A 58 -7.49 15.14 -1.30
N THR A 59 -7.42 14.02 -0.59
CA THR A 59 -7.03 14.04 0.82
C THR A 59 -5.52 14.31 0.99
N PRO A 60 -5.07 14.99 2.07
CA PRO A 60 -3.65 15.29 2.29
C PRO A 60 -2.67 14.11 2.14
N PRO A 61 -3.00 12.87 2.57
CA PRO A 61 -2.14 11.71 2.37
C PRO A 61 -1.85 11.40 0.88
N HIS A 62 -2.85 11.54 0.01
CA HIS A 62 -2.72 11.27 -1.41
C HIS A 62 -1.92 12.36 -2.12
N ILE A 63 -2.14 13.63 -1.74
CA ILE A 63 -1.36 14.78 -2.22
C ILE A 63 0.12 14.63 -1.85
N TYR A 64 0.40 14.25 -0.61
CA TYR A 64 1.76 13.97 -0.13
C TYR A 64 2.42 12.81 -0.89
N HIS A 65 1.71 11.68 -1.02
CA HIS A 65 2.26 10.51 -1.72
C HIS A 65 2.55 10.79 -3.20
N PHE A 66 1.72 11.61 -3.86
CA PHE A 66 1.97 12.04 -5.24
C PHE A 66 3.23 12.90 -5.35
N HIS A 67 3.48 13.80 -4.39
CA HIS A 67 4.71 14.59 -4.31
C HIS A 67 5.94 13.69 -4.11
N GLN A 68 5.88 12.77 -3.15
CA GLN A 68 6.98 11.85 -2.84
C GLN A 68 7.34 10.88 -3.98
N ARG A 69 6.41 10.63 -4.91
CA ARG A 69 6.67 9.80 -6.10
C ARG A 69 7.12 10.61 -7.32
N ASN A 70 7.55 11.85 -7.14
CA ASN A 70 8.04 12.74 -8.20
C ASN A 70 7.00 12.97 -9.33
N GLY A 71 5.71 12.91 -8.99
CA GLY A 71 4.62 13.26 -9.89
C GLY A 71 4.08 12.14 -10.78
N PHE A 72 3.21 12.54 -11.71
CA PHE A 72 2.34 11.61 -12.43
C PHE A 72 3.10 10.61 -13.30
N ALA A 73 4.09 11.05 -14.08
CA ALA A 73 4.79 10.19 -15.03
C ALA A 73 5.53 9.04 -14.34
N CYS A 74 6.24 9.33 -13.25
CA CYS A 74 6.96 8.33 -12.46
C CYS A 74 6.00 7.31 -11.82
N VAL A 75 4.87 7.78 -11.29
CA VAL A 75 3.84 6.90 -10.72
C VAL A 75 3.26 5.96 -11.78
N VAL A 76 2.88 6.49 -12.94
CA VAL A 76 2.33 5.70 -14.05
C VAL A 76 3.34 4.70 -14.57
N LEU A 77 4.58 5.13 -14.78
CA LEU A 77 5.65 4.24 -15.24
C LEU A 77 5.90 3.11 -14.24
N SER A 78 5.92 3.41 -12.93
CA SER A 78 6.05 2.38 -11.89
C SER A 78 4.90 1.37 -11.94
N ASP A 79 3.65 1.84 -11.99
CA ASP A 79 2.48 0.95 -12.03
C ASP A 79 2.46 0.08 -13.31
N VAL A 80 2.90 0.63 -14.45
CA VAL A 80 3.04 -0.12 -15.72
C VAL A 80 4.15 -1.17 -15.61
N LEU A 81 5.33 -0.81 -15.10
CA LEU A 81 6.45 -1.74 -14.95
C LEU A 81 6.11 -2.88 -13.99
N GLU A 82 5.38 -2.63 -12.90
CA GLU A 82 4.89 -3.68 -12.00
C GLU A 82 3.94 -4.67 -12.72
N LEU A 83 3.04 -4.18 -13.58
CA LEU A 83 2.13 -5.05 -14.34
C LEU A 83 2.89 -5.88 -15.39
N VAL A 84 3.87 -5.27 -16.06
CA VAL A 84 4.75 -5.96 -17.02
C VAL A 84 5.61 -7.00 -16.31
N GLN A 85 6.16 -6.68 -15.14
CA GLN A 85 6.96 -7.62 -14.35
C GLN A 85 6.16 -8.87 -13.97
N PHE A 86 4.90 -8.72 -13.53
CA PHE A 86 4.05 -9.86 -13.23
C PHE A 86 3.82 -10.74 -14.46
N LEU A 87 3.48 -10.13 -15.60
CA LEU A 87 3.26 -10.86 -16.84
C LEU A 87 4.54 -11.59 -17.28
N PHE A 88 5.68 -10.91 -17.23
CA PHE A 88 6.98 -11.48 -17.55
C PHE A 88 7.28 -12.70 -16.69
N VAL A 89 7.13 -12.62 -15.36
CA VAL A 89 7.42 -13.75 -14.46
C VAL A 89 6.51 -14.94 -14.77
N VAL A 90 5.21 -14.74 -14.96
CA VAL A 90 4.25 -15.82 -15.25
C VAL A 90 4.52 -16.45 -16.62
N THR A 91 4.65 -15.63 -17.66
CA THR A 91 4.88 -16.10 -19.03
C THR A 91 6.24 -16.78 -19.18
N PHE A 92 7.30 -16.19 -18.63
CA PHE A 92 8.64 -16.76 -18.70
C PHE A 92 8.76 -18.06 -17.90
N SER A 93 8.17 -18.13 -16.71
CA SER A 93 8.12 -19.39 -15.95
C SER A 93 7.34 -20.46 -16.70
N THR A 94 6.19 -20.13 -17.30
CA THR A 94 5.41 -21.07 -18.11
C THR A 94 6.18 -21.54 -19.34
N PHE A 95 6.90 -20.62 -20.00
CA PHE A 95 7.77 -20.93 -21.14
C PHE A 95 8.86 -21.94 -20.76
N LEU A 96 9.59 -21.70 -19.66
CA LEU A 96 10.61 -22.62 -19.17
C LEU A 96 10.05 -23.99 -18.79
N LEU A 97 8.83 -24.05 -18.24
CA LEU A 97 8.22 -25.31 -17.80
C LEU A 97 7.65 -26.15 -18.96
N CYS A 98 7.17 -25.51 -20.03
CA CYS A 98 6.39 -26.21 -21.07
C CYS A 98 6.97 -26.16 -22.48
N CYS A 99 7.71 -25.10 -22.82
CA CYS A 99 8.20 -24.88 -24.17
C CYS A 99 9.68 -25.24 -24.36
N VAL A 100 10.43 -25.51 -23.28
CA VAL A 100 11.85 -25.92 -23.36
C VAL A 100 11.95 -27.43 -23.24
N ASP A 101 12.61 -28.06 -24.21
CA ASP A 101 12.98 -29.47 -24.17
C ASP A 101 14.36 -29.63 -23.53
N TYR A 102 14.37 -29.96 -22.24
CA TYR A 102 15.59 -30.12 -21.46
C TYR A 102 16.40 -31.35 -21.89
N ASP A 103 15.80 -32.37 -22.50
CA ASP A 103 16.52 -33.57 -22.95
C ASP A 103 17.44 -33.26 -24.14
N VAL A 104 17.00 -32.35 -25.02
CA VAL A 104 17.81 -31.82 -26.13
C VAL A 104 18.83 -30.81 -25.63
N LEU A 105 18.44 -29.94 -24.69
CA LEU A 105 19.32 -28.92 -24.11
C LEU A 105 20.50 -29.52 -23.32
N PHE A 106 20.28 -30.62 -22.60
CA PHE A 106 21.32 -31.33 -21.84
C PHE A 106 21.97 -32.50 -22.60
N ALA A 107 21.71 -32.63 -23.91
CA ALA A 107 22.28 -33.64 -24.78
C ALA A 107 22.01 -35.10 -24.34
N THR A 108 20.91 -35.35 -23.64
CA THR A 108 20.47 -36.69 -23.22
C THR A 108 19.84 -37.49 -24.37
N ARG A 109 19.38 -36.80 -25.43
CA ARG A 109 18.87 -37.41 -26.67
C ARG A 109 19.54 -36.83 -27.91
N PRO A 110 19.97 -37.65 -28.87
CA PRO A 110 20.44 -37.16 -30.17
C PRO A 110 19.26 -36.57 -30.95
N LEU A 111 19.52 -35.51 -31.72
CA LEU A 111 18.54 -34.91 -32.63
C LEU A 111 18.13 -35.96 -33.67
N ASN A 112 16.83 -36.23 -33.79
CA ASN A 112 16.23 -37.15 -34.79
C ASN A 112 16.27 -36.58 -36.22
N HIS A 113 17.34 -35.87 -36.59
CA HIS A 113 17.63 -35.59 -37.99
C HIS A 113 18.50 -36.72 -38.52
N SER A 114 17.84 -37.62 -39.25
CA SER A 114 18.35 -38.88 -39.80
C SER A 114 19.50 -38.75 -40.80
N HIS A 115 20.12 -37.58 -40.93
CA HIS A 115 21.31 -37.34 -41.76
C HIS A 115 21.87 -35.97 -41.35
N VAL A 116 22.94 -35.91 -40.55
CA VAL A 116 23.95 -34.81 -40.41
C VAL A 116 24.86 -35.12 -39.17
N PRO A 117 26.17 -34.81 -39.21
CA PRO A 117 27.23 -35.52 -38.50
C PRO A 117 27.36 -35.16 -37.01
N GLU A 118 28.10 -36.02 -36.29
CA GLU A 118 28.33 -36.11 -34.82
C GLU A 118 28.79 -34.83 -34.08
N HIS A 119 28.92 -33.68 -34.76
CA HIS A 119 29.41 -32.42 -34.21
C HIS A 119 28.52 -31.21 -34.51
N THR A 120 27.21 -31.41 -34.64
CA THR A 120 26.30 -30.27 -34.80
C THR A 120 26.05 -29.63 -33.44
N LYS A 121 26.57 -28.42 -33.23
CA LYS A 121 26.35 -27.66 -31.99
C LYS A 121 24.85 -27.42 -31.81
N VAL A 122 24.28 -27.93 -30.72
CA VAL A 122 22.89 -27.65 -30.34
C VAL A 122 22.74 -26.15 -30.16
N THR A 123 21.81 -25.55 -30.90
CA THR A 123 21.53 -24.13 -30.76
C THR A 123 20.31 -23.94 -29.84
N LEU A 124 20.25 -22.79 -29.14
CA LEU A 124 19.11 -22.45 -28.27
C LEU A 124 17.73 -22.62 -28.93
N PRO A 125 17.48 -22.24 -30.20
CA PRO A 125 16.18 -22.45 -30.83
C PRO A 125 15.84 -23.93 -31.06
N ASP A 126 16.82 -24.84 -31.14
CA ASP A 126 16.58 -26.28 -31.31
C ASP A 126 15.98 -26.92 -30.05
N ALA A 127 16.25 -26.33 -28.88
CA ALA A 127 15.68 -26.74 -27.60
C ALA A 127 14.28 -26.15 -27.34
N VAL A 128 13.82 -25.20 -28.17
CA VAL A 128 12.51 -24.56 -28.00
C VAL A 128 11.48 -25.27 -28.88
N LEU A 129 10.48 -25.86 -28.23
CA LEU A 129 9.39 -26.56 -28.90
C LEU A 129 8.55 -25.57 -29.74
N PRO A 130 8.08 -25.97 -30.94
CA PRO A 130 7.22 -25.13 -31.74
C PRO A 130 5.90 -24.82 -31.01
N ALA A 131 5.39 -23.60 -31.21
CA ALA A 131 4.21 -23.06 -30.53
C ALA A 131 3.00 -24.03 -30.41
N PRO A 132 2.57 -24.76 -31.47
CA PRO A 132 1.44 -25.68 -31.35
C PRO A 132 1.71 -26.87 -30.42
N GLN A 133 2.95 -27.35 -30.34
CA GLN A 133 3.33 -28.45 -29.45
C GLN A 133 3.38 -27.97 -28.00
N CYS A 134 3.92 -26.77 -27.74
CA CYS A 134 3.91 -26.17 -26.41
C CYS A 134 2.47 -25.92 -25.93
N ALA A 135 1.59 -25.38 -26.78
CA ALA A 135 0.18 -25.17 -26.46
C ALA A 135 -0.55 -26.49 -26.13
N ARG A 136 -0.21 -27.59 -26.81
CA ARG A 136 -0.77 -28.91 -26.51
C ARG A 136 -0.30 -29.43 -25.14
N ARG A 137 0.99 -29.27 -24.79
CA ARG A 137 1.50 -29.62 -23.45
C ARG A 137 0.84 -28.80 -22.35
N LEU A 138 0.67 -27.49 -22.57
CA LEU A 138 -0.01 -26.59 -21.65
C LEU A 138 -1.48 -27.02 -21.42
N ARG A 139 -2.22 -27.32 -22.49
CA ARG A 139 -3.60 -27.82 -22.38
C ARG A 139 -3.70 -29.22 -21.78
N GLY A 140 -2.68 -30.05 -21.94
CA GLY A 140 -2.63 -31.39 -21.36
C GLY A 140 -2.46 -31.38 -19.84
N SER A 141 -1.87 -30.32 -19.27
CA SER A 141 -1.70 -30.15 -17.83
C SER A 141 -2.82 -29.29 -17.24
N GLY A 142 -3.89 -29.93 -16.74
CA GLY A 142 -5.02 -29.23 -16.13
C GLY A 142 -4.63 -28.35 -14.93
N TRP A 143 -3.64 -28.78 -14.13
CA TRP A 143 -3.11 -28.01 -13.01
C TRP A 143 -2.43 -26.70 -13.46
N LEU A 144 -1.58 -26.77 -14.48
CA LEU A 144 -0.89 -25.58 -15.00
C LEU A 144 -1.88 -24.62 -15.66
N LEU A 145 -2.86 -25.15 -16.40
CA LEU A 145 -3.94 -24.35 -16.97
C LEU A 145 -4.72 -23.62 -15.88
N PHE A 146 -5.08 -24.31 -14.79
CA PHE A 146 -5.75 -23.70 -13.63
C PHE A 146 -4.92 -22.55 -13.01
N LEU A 147 -3.62 -22.78 -12.77
CA LEU A 147 -2.73 -21.74 -12.25
C LEU A 147 -2.61 -20.54 -13.19
N LEU A 148 -2.56 -20.77 -14.50
CA LEU A 148 -2.47 -19.70 -15.50
C LEU A 148 -3.77 -18.87 -15.56
N VAL A 149 -4.94 -19.53 -15.46
CA VAL A 149 -6.24 -18.85 -15.37
C VAL A 149 -6.31 -17.99 -14.10
N LEU A 150 -5.90 -18.54 -12.96
CA LEU A 150 -5.87 -17.79 -11.70
C LEU A 150 -4.91 -16.59 -11.78
N ALA A 151 -3.71 -16.79 -12.33
CA ALA A 151 -2.74 -15.71 -12.54
C ALA A 151 -3.30 -14.62 -13.47
N GLY A 152 -4.01 -15.01 -14.54
CA GLY A 152 -4.70 -14.10 -15.44
C GLY A 152 -5.79 -13.29 -14.75
N ALA A 153 -6.60 -13.93 -13.90
CA ALA A 153 -7.63 -13.25 -13.11
C ALA A 153 -7.02 -12.25 -12.12
N VAL A 154 -5.94 -12.63 -11.41
CA VAL A 154 -5.20 -11.73 -10.52
C VAL A 154 -4.61 -10.55 -11.29
N TRP A 155 -4.02 -10.79 -12.46
CA TRP A 155 -3.47 -9.74 -13.30
C TRP A 155 -4.56 -8.77 -13.77
N LEU A 156 -5.72 -9.27 -14.19
CA LEU A 156 -6.86 -8.44 -14.59
C LEU A 156 -7.37 -7.59 -13.43
N CYS A 157 -7.52 -8.18 -12.24
CA CYS A 157 -7.87 -7.43 -11.03
C CYS A 157 -6.84 -6.33 -10.72
N ARG A 158 -5.54 -6.62 -10.85
CA ARG A 158 -4.47 -5.63 -10.68
C ARG A 158 -4.54 -4.52 -11.73
N LEU A 159 -4.80 -4.86 -12.99
CA LEU A 159 -4.96 -3.90 -14.08
C LEU A 159 -6.14 -2.96 -13.81
N VAL A 160 -7.32 -3.50 -13.51
CA VAL A 160 -8.52 -2.69 -13.19
C VAL A 160 -8.25 -1.78 -12.00
N THR A 161 -7.58 -2.30 -10.95
CA THR A 161 -7.22 -1.49 -9.78
C THR A 161 -6.23 -0.38 -10.15
N ALA A 162 -5.23 -0.66 -10.99
CA ALA A 162 -4.28 0.34 -11.48
C ALA A 162 -4.96 1.43 -12.31
N LEU A 163 -5.91 1.06 -13.18
CA LEU A 163 -6.71 2.01 -13.96
C LEU A 163 -7.56 2.92 -13.06
N ARG A 164 -8.19 2.39 -12.01
CA ARG A 164 -8.92 3.22 -11.03
C ARG A 164 -7.99 4.20 -10.31
N ARG A 165 -6.80 3.74 -9.91
CA ARG A 165 -5.78 4.61 -9.29
C ARG A 165 -5.30 5.70 -10.25
N LEU A 166 -5.13 5.39 -11.53
CA LEU A 166 -4.71 6.33 -12.57
C LEU A 166 -5.67 7.52 -12.68
N VAL A 167 -6.97 7.26 -12.63
CA VAL A 167 -8.00 8.32 -12.63
C VAL A 167 -7.84 9.23 -11.41
N GLY A 168 -7.62 8.67 -10.21
CA GLY A 168 -7.35 9.46 -9.01
C GLY A 168 -6.06 10.28 -9.09
N TYR A 169 -4.98 9.72 -9.64
CA TYR A 169 -3.73 10.46 -9.83
C TYR A 169 -3.84 11.57 -10.88
N TRP A 170 -4.67 11.38 -11.90
CA TRP A 170 -4.94 12.42 -12.89
C TRP A 170 -5.62 13.63 -12.25
N GLU A 171 -6.58 13.38 -11.36
CA GLU A 171 -7.25 14.43 -10.61
C GLU A 171 -6.27 15.18 -9.70
N ILE A 172 -5.42 14.47 -8.97
CA ILE A 172 -4.37 15.07 -8.13
C ILE A 172 -3.42 15.91 -9.00
N ARG A 173 -2.97 15.40 -10.15
CA ARG A 173 -2.16 16.18 -11.11
C ARG A 173 -2.87 17.47 -11.50
N SER A 174 -4.16 17.38 -11.82
CA SER A 174 -4.95 18.53 -12.20
C SER A 174 -5.11 19.54 -11.06
N PHE A 175 -5.20 19.07 -9.82
CA PHE A 175 -5.22 19.90 -8.62
C PHE A 175 -3.88 20.63 -8.42
N TYR A 176 -2.74 19.96 -8.60
CA TYR A 176 -1.42 20.61 -8.53
C TYR A 176 -1.27 21.75 -9.56
N ILE A 177 -1.68 21.50 -10.80
CA ILE A 177 -1.55 22.48 -11.90
C ILE A 177 -2.55 23.63 -11.74
N ARG A 178 -3.84 23.32 -11.54
CA ARG A 178 -4.91 24.34 -11.58
C ARG A 178 -5.10 25.08 -10.25
N ALA A 179 -4.93 24.38 -9.13
CA ALA A 179 -5.19 24.96 -7.80
C ALA A 179 -3.89 25.47 -7.16
N LEU A 180 -2.86 24.63 -7.04
CA LEU A 180 -1.59 25.03 -6.40
C LEU A 180 -0.69 25.89 -7.32
N GLY A 181 -0.98 25.91 -8.63
CA GLY A 181 -0.20 26.63 -9.62
C GLY A 181 1.21 26.07 -9.80
N ILE A 182 1.40 24.77 -9.57
CA ILE A 182 2.69 24.09 -9.73
C ILE A 182 2.62 23.25 -11.02
N PRO A 183 3.41 23.58 -12.06
CA PRO A 183 3.44 22.77 -13.27
C PRO A 183 4.09 21.42 -12.98
N ALA A 184 3.71 20.41 -13.76
CA ALA A 184 4.15 19.03 -13.49
C ALA A 184 5.67 18.82 -13.58
N GLU A 185 6.36 19.65 -14.35
CA GLU A 185 7.81 19.59 -14.57
C GLU A 185 8.59 20.15 -13.38
N GLU A 186 8.02 21.13 -12.67
CA GLU A 186 8.65 21.79 -11.52
C GLU A 186 8.35 21.09 -10.19
N LEU A 187 7.49 20.07 -10.18
CA LEU A 187 7.10 19.37 -8.95
C LEU A 187 8.32 18.84 -8.18
N CYS A 188 9.33 18.34 -8.91
CA CYS A 188 10.58 17.84 -8.34
C CYS A 188 11.45 18.95 -7.71
N ASN A 189 11.27 20.21 -8.14
CA ASN A 189 12.03 21.35 -7.64
C ASN A 189 11.43 21.94 -6.36
N HIS A 190 10.18 21.58 -6.05
CA HIS A 190 9.49 22.05 -4.85
C HIS A 190 9.69 21.09 -3.68
N SER A 191 10.16 21.62 -2.55
CA SER A 191 10.13 20.90 -1.28
C SER A 191 8.69 20.69 -0.79
N TRP A 192 8.47 19.66 0.02
CA TRP A 192 7.16 19.41 0.62
C TRP A 192 6.65 20.62 1.42
N GLN A 193 7.54 21.35 2.12
CA GLN A 193 7.18 22.55 2.88
C GLN A 193 6.60 23.65 1.97
N SER A 194 7.17 23.85 0.79
CA SER A 194 6.62 24.78 -0.21
C SER A 194 5.22 24.36 -0.68
N VAL A 195 5.03 23.07 -0.94
CA VAL A 195 3.72 22.51 -1.35
C VAL A 195 2.69 22.66 -0.23
N GLN A 196 3.09 22.36 1.00
CA GLN A 196 2.25 22.45 2.19
C GLN A 196 1.82 23.91 2.46
N ALA A 197 2.72 24.87 2.38
CA ALA A 197 2.40 26.29 2.54
C ALA A 197 1.38 26.77 1.50
N ARG A 198 1.53 26.35 0.24
CA ARG A 198 0.56 26.65 -0.83
C ARG A 198 -0.80 25.99 -0.59
N LEU A 199 -0.80 24.74 -0.12
CA LEU A 199 -2.03 24.03 0.24
C LEU A 199 -2.79 24.74 1.35
N LEU A 200 -2.09 25.19 2.41
CA LEU A 200 -2.67 25.95 3.51
C LEU A 200 -3.21 27.32 3.04
N ALA A 201 -2.45 28.03 2.21
CA ALA A 201 -2.87 29.31 1.64
C ALA A 201 -4.12 29.14 0.75
N LEU A 202 -4.20 28.05 -0.03
CA LEU A 202 -5.34 27.77 -0.87
C LEU A 202 -6.59 27.44 -0.06
N GLN A 203 -6.43 26.68 1.04
CA GLN A 203 -7.55 26.35 1.91
C GLN A 203 -8.21 27.58 2.54
N ARG A 204 -7.42 28.60 2.89
CA ARG A 204 -7.97 29.88 3.39
C ARG A 204 -8.88 30.57 2.38
N ARG A 205 -8.64 30.35 1.08
CA ARG A 205 -9.41 30.95 -0.02
C ARG A 205 -10.55 30.05 -0.50
N GLN A 206 -10.39 28.73 -0.41
CA GLN A 206 -11.37 27.75 -0.86
C GLN A 206 -11.39 26.55 0.11
N PRO A 207 -12.52 26.22 0.75
CA PRO A 207 -12.59 25.09 1.67
C PRO A 207 -12.53 23.76 0.89
N LEU A 208 -11.33 23.20 0.77
CA LEU A 208 -11.02 21.95 0.06
C LEU A 208 -11.42 20.67 0.84
N CYS A 209 -12.64 20.59 1.39
CA CYS A 209 -13.19 19.40 2.09
C CYS A 209 -13.01 19.32 3.63
N VAL A 210 -12.88 20.44 4.36
CA VAL A 210 -13.01 20.45 5.84
C VAL A 210 -13.86 21.66 6.27
N PRO A 211 -14.90 21.48 7.09
CA PRO A 211 -15.67 22.61 7.62
C PRO A 211 -14.81 23.54 8.49
N ARG A 212 -14.77 24.81 8.09
CA ARG A 212 -14.56 26.09 8.82
C ARG A 212 -13.38 26.28 9.81
N ARG A 213 -12.63 25.26 10.23
CA ARG A 213 -11.43 25.47 11.07
C ARG A 213 -10.19 25.65 10.18
N GLU A 214 -9.37 26.65 10.48
CA GLU A 214 -8.07 26.81 9.83
C GLU A 214 -7.26 25.51 10.04
N LEU A 215 -6.86 24.87 8.94
CA LEU A 215 -6.00 23.69 9.03
C LEU A 215 -4.63 24.15 9.47
N THR A 216 -4.06 23.48 10.47
CA THR A 216 -2.68 23.72 10.86
C THR A 216 -1.76 22.80 10.07
N GLU A 217 -0.46 23.15 10.05
CA GLU A 217 0.56 22.24 9.53
C GLU A 217 0.54 20.89 10.27
N LEU A 218 0.32 20.92 11.58
CA LEU A 218 0.25 19.72 12.42
C LEU A 218 -0.91 18.80 12.02
N ASP A 219 -2.07 19.36 11.67
CA ASP A 219 -3.23 18.58 11.23
C ASP A 219 -2.96 17.81 9.93
N ILE A 220 -2.22 18.42 9.00
CA ILE A 220 -1.80 17.76 7.76
C ILE A 220 -0.89 16.57 8.10
N HIS A 221 0.09 16.76 8.98
CA HIS A 221 0.99 15.69 9.42
C HIS A 221 0.22 14.56 10.10
N HIS A 222 -0.70 14.87 11.01
CA HIS A 222 -1.53 13.86 11.67
C HIS A 222 -2.39 13.07 10.69
N ARG A 223 -2.92 13.71 9.64
CA ARG A 223 -3.68 13.01 8.59
C ARG A 223 -2.81 12.08 7.75
N ILE A 224 -1.61 12.53 7.35
CA ILE A 224 -0.66 11.75 6.55
C ILE A 224 -0.15 10.54 7.35
N LEU A 225 0.24 10.78 8.61
CA LEU A 225 0.96 9.82 9.43
C LEU A 225 0.07 8.97 10.34
N ARG A 226 -1.25 9.21 10.41
CA ARG A 226 -2.19 8.52 11.32
C ARG A 226 -1.91 7.02 11.44
N PHE A 227 -1.97 6.30 10.32
CA PHE A 227 -1.81 4.84 10.31
C PHE A 227 -0.35 4.37 10.33
N ARG A 228 0.63 5.28 10.23
CA ARG A 228 2.06 4.98 10.43
C ARG A 228 2.48 5.16 11.89
N ASN A 229 1.91 6.15 12.57
CA ASN A 229 2.19 6.43 13.98
C ASN A 229 1.69 5.31 14.91
N TYR A 230 0.55 4.69 14.60
CA TYR A 230 0.03 3.57 15.42
C TYR A 230 0.98 2.35 15.46
N PRO A 231 1.41 1.74 14.33
CA PRO A 231 2.39 0.65 14.37
C PRO A 231 3.69 1.02 15.07
N VAL A 232 4.22 2.22 14.83
CA VAL A 232 5.44 2.71 15.51
C VAL A 232 5.23 2.72 17.02
N ALA A 233 4.11 3.28 17.49
CA ALA A 233 3.78 3.29 18.91
C ALA A 233 3.59 1.86 19.48
N MET A 234 2.93 0.97 18.75
CA MET A 234 2.70 -0.41 19.19
C MET A 234 4.00 -1.23 19.28
N VAL A 235 4.93 -1.06 18.33
CA VAL A 235 6.25 -1.70 18.38
C VAL A 235 7.08 -1.12 19.52
N ASN A 236 7.13 0.20 19.67
CA ASN A 236 7.90 0.85 20.74
C ASN A 236 7.39 0.45 22.13
N LYS A 237 6.08 0.28 22.29
CA LYS A 237 5.45 -0.20 23.54
C LYS A 237 5.46 -1.72 23.69
N SER A 238 6.13 -2.46 22.78
CA SER A 238 6.18 -3.93 22.79
C SER A 238 4.80 -4.61 22.86
N LEU A 239 3.77 -3.99 22.27
CA LEU A 239 2.42 -4.54 22.19
C LEU A 239 2.30 -5.61 21.10
N LEU A 240 3.19 -5.59 20.12
CA LEU A 240 3.25 -6.58 19.04
C LEU A 240 4.32 -7.63 19.35
N PRO A 241 4.01 -8.93 19.20
CA PRO A 241 4.95 -10.01 19.42
C PRO A 241 5.93 -10.10 18.24
N VAL A 242 6.89 -9.18 18.19
CA VAL A 242 7.91 -9.13 17.14
C VAL A 242 9.23 -9.78 17.56
N ARG A 243 9.41 -10.10 18.84
CA ARG A 243 10.62 -10.72 19.39
C ARG A 243 10.33 -12.16 19.78
N PHE A 244 11.07 -13.10 19.21
CA PHE A 244 10.97 -14.53 19.49
C PHE A 244 12.30 -15.05 20.00
N ARG A 245 12.29 -16.08 20.85
CA ARG A 245 13.51 -16.82 21.21
C ARG A 245 13.45 -18.19 20.56
N LEU A 246 14.36 -18.43 19.63
CA LEU A 246 14.50 -19.73 18.98
C LEU A 246 15.53 -20.58 19.74
N PRO A 247 15.29 -21.89 19.93
CA PRO A 247 16.12 -22.76 20.77
C PRO A 247 17.58 -22.89 20.31
N LEU A 248 17.90 -22.58 19.05
CA LEU A 248 19.25 -22.65 18.49
C LEU A 248 19.84 -21.29 18.07
N LEU A 249 19.00 -20.29 17.78
CA LEU A 249 19.42 -18.98 17.25
C LEU A 249 19.37 -17.86 18.30
N GLY A 250 18.78 -18.10 19.47
CA GLY A 250 18.59 -17.07 20.49
C GLY A 250 17.47 -16.08 20.13
N PRO A 251 17.54 -14.81 20.58
CA PRO A 251 16.52 -13.81 20.33
C PRO A 251 16.55 -13.29 18.89
N VAL A 252 15.42 -13.42 18.18
CA VAL A 252 15.24 -12.99 16.80
C VAL A 252 14.07 -12.00 16.72
N VAL A 253 14.22 -10.98 15.87
CA VAL A 253 13.14 -10.04 15.56
C VAL A 253 12.49 -10.45 14.24
N PHE A 254 11.18 -10.72 14.27
CA PHE A 254 10.39 -11.12 13.11
C PHE A 254 9.26 -10.13 12.86
N LEU A 255 9.48 -9.21 11.92
CA LEU A 255 8.46 -8.28 11.42
C LEU A 255 8.59 -8.19 9.90
N THR A 256 7.97 -9.13 9.20
CA THR A 256 7.96 -9.14 7.72
C THR A 256 6.93 -8.16 7.17
N ARG A 257 7.09 -7.76 5.90
CA ARG A 257 6.08 -6.95 5.19
C ARG A 257 4.70 -7.63 5.17
N GLY A 258 4.68 -8.97 5.09
CA GLY A 258 3.44 -9.75 5.14
C GLY A 258 2.78 -9.69 6.51
N LEU A 259 3.53 -9.85 7.60
CA LEU A 259 2.99 -9.71 8.95
C LEU A 259 2.48 -8.29 9.20
N GLN A 260 3.26 -7.28 8.81
CA GLN A 260 2.85 -5.88 8.88
C GLN A 260 1.52 -5.64 8.13
N PHE A 261 1.39 -6.17 6.91
CA PHE A 261 0.15 -6.05 6.13
C PHE A 261 -1.04 -6.69 6.84
N ASN A 262 -0.88 -7.89 7.41
CA ASN A 262 -1.94 -8.57 8.15
C ASN A 262 -2.36 -7.80 9.41
N LEU A 263 -1.40 -7.25 10.16
CA LEU A 263 -1.67 -6.41 11.31
C LEU A 263 -2.42 -5.13 10.92
N GLU A 264 -1.99 -4.46 9.84
CA GLU A 264 -2.67 -3.27 9.33
C GLU A 264 -4.09 -3.60 8.83
N LEU A 265 -4.29 -4.77 8.21
CA LEU A 265 -5.60 -5.23 7.77
C LEU A 265 -6.51 -5.50 8.96
N LEU A 266 -6.04 -6.22 9.98
CA LEU A 266 -6.83 -6.59 11.16
C LEU A 266 -7.20 -5.36 12.00
N LEU A 267 -6.25 -4.44 12.22
CA LEU A 267 -6.46 -3.30 13.12
C LEU A 267 -7.12 -2.10 12.46
N PHE A 268 -6.85 -1.83 11.17
CA PHE A 268 -7.19 -0.54 10.55
C PHE A 268 -8.10 -0.62 9.32
N ARG A 269 -8.04 -1.69 8.51
CA ARG A 269 -8.70 -1.70 7.17
C ARG A 269 -9.78 -2.77 6.97
N GLY A 270 -9.83 -3.79 7.81
CA GLY A 270 -10.77 -4.89 7.70
C GLY A 270 -12.20 -4.54 8.16
N PRO A 271 -13.20 -5.38 7.83
CA PRO A 271 -14.59 -5.16 8.24
C PRO A 271 -14.79 -5.21 9.76
N ALA A 272 -13.92 -5.93 10.48
CA ALA A 272 -13.88 -6.01 11.93
C ALA A 272 -12.83 -5.08 12.56
N ALA A 273 -12.21 -4.19 11.77
CA ALA A 273 -11.18 -3.28 12.27
C ALA A 273 -11.71 -2.32 13.35
N LEU A 274 -10.79 -1.84 14.20
CA LEU A 274 -11.09 -0.91 15.29
C LEU A 274 -11.60 0.44 14.77
N PHE A 275 -11.23 0.79 13.55
CA PHE A 275 -11.69 1.98 12.85
C PHE A 275 -13.03 1.71 12.15
N GLN A 276 -14.01 2.57 12.39
CA GLN A 276 -15.29 2.54 11.66
C GLN A 276 -15.13 3.16 10.26
N ASN A 277 -14.40 4.28 10.20
CA ASN A 277 -14.05 4.99 8.98
C ASN A 277 -12.54 5.26 8.98
N THR A 278 -11.98 5.79 7.88
CA THR A 278 -10.56 6.16 7.74
C THR A 278 -10.04 7.17 8.78
N TRP A 279 -10.92 7.71 9.64
CA TRP A 279 -10.57 8.71 10.64
C TRP A 279 -11.10 8.49 12.05
N SER A 280 -12.15 7.71 12.25
CA SER A 280 -12.78 7.55 13.57
C SER A 280 -12.69 6.11 14.04
N LEU A 281 -12.27 5.94 15.29
CA LEU A 281 -12.39 4.68 16.03
C LEU A 281 -13.87 4.41 16.33
N ARG A 282 -14.24 3.12 16.40
CA ARG A 282 -15.58 2.74 16.87
C ARG A 282 -15.79 3.29 18.29
N PRO A 283 -16.95 3.89 18.60
CA PRO A 283 -17.21 4.47 19.93
C PRO A 283 -17.02 3.45 21.07
N GLN A 284 -17.34 2.18 20.81
CA GLN A 284 -17.17 1.08 21.77
C GLN A 284 -15.72 0.93 22.25
N VAL A 285 -14.74 1.20 21.38
CA VAL A 285 -13.30 1.09 21.69
C VAL A 285 -12.84 2.20 22.64
N LYS A 286 -13.54 3.33 22.66
CA LYS A 286 -13.23 4.46 23.55
C LYS A 286 -13.67 4.22 24.99
N ARG A 287 -14.66 3.34 25.21
CA ARG A 287 -15.27 3.12 26.53
C ARG A 287 -14.55 2.04 27.32
N ALA A 288 -14.17 2.34 28.55
CA ALA A 288 -13.45 1.39 29.41
C ALA A 288 -14.32 0.15 29.73
N GLY A 289 -15.62 0.34 29.95
CA GLY A 289 -16.56 -0.73 30.31
C GLY A 289 -16.69 -1.85 29.26
N ALA A 290 -16.43 -1.56 27.98
CA ALA A 290 -16.54 -2.53 26.89
C ALA A 290 -15.25 -3.36 26.66
N ARG A 291 -14.16 -3.08 27.38
CA ARG A 291 -12.81 -3.61 27.09
C ARG A 291 -12.75 -5.14 27.05
N ARG A 292 -13.37 -5.83 28.02
CA ARG A 292 -13.35 -7.31 28.07
C ARG A 292 -14.16 -7.95 26.94
N ALA A 293 -15.28 -7.34 26.55
CA ALA A 293 -16.10 -7.85 25.45
C ALA A 293 -15.37 -7.67 24.12
N LEU A 294 -14.75 -6.51 23.90
CA LEU A 294 -13.96 -6.22 22.71
C LEU A 294 -12.72 -7.12 22.59
N ALA A 295 -12.00 -7.35 23.69
CA ALA A 295 -10.83 -8.22 23.70
C ALA A 295 -11.13 -9.68 23.34
N ARG A 296 -12.38 -10.14 23.51
CA ARG A 296 -12.81 -11.49 23.08
C ARG A 296 -13.26 -11.54 21.62
N GLY A 297 -13.66 -10.39 21.06
CA GLY A 297 -14.14 -10.29 19.68
C GLY A 297 -13.05 -9.98 18.65
N LEU A 298 -11.87 -9.54 19.11
CA LEU A 298 -10.65 -9.30 18.32
C LEU A 298 -9.78 -10.55 18.28
#